data_AF-X1DY32-F1
#
_entry.id   AF-X1DY32-F1
#
_cell.length_a   1.000
_cell.length_b   1.000
_cell.length_c   1.000
_cell.angle_alpha   90.00
_cell.angle_beta   90.00
_cell.angle_gamma   90.00
#
_symmetry.space_group_name_H-M   'P 1'
#
loop_
_entity.id
_entity.type
_entity.pdbx_description
1 polymer ?
#
loop_
_entity_poly.entity_id
_entity_poly.type
_entity_poly.pdbx_seq_one_letter_code
_entity_poly.pdbx_strand_id
1 'polypeptide(L)' 'MNKSEVLAFLNANPDCHLATVEGNKPHVRAIGIWRTDENGIILQTSTVKDLYKQLSE' A
#
# COMPACT_ATOMS: atom_id res chain seq x y z
N MET A 1 0.33 -15.62 14.91
CA MET A 1 0.70 -14.65 13.87
C MET A 1 1.50 -13.52 14.51
N ASN A 2 2.82 -13.56 14.35
CA ASN A 2 3.77 -12.54 14.77
C ASN A 2 4.16 -11.62 13.58
N LYS A 3 4.94 -10.55 13.83
CA LYS A 3 5.34 -9.59 12.78
C LYS A 3 6.00 -10.28 11.58
N SER A 4 6.90 -11.24 11.83
CA SER A 4 7.61 -11.98 10.77
C SER A 4 6.64 -12.79 9.90
N GLU A 5 5.69 -13.48 10.54
CA GLU A 5 4.65 -14.26 9.85
C GLU A 5 3.77 -13.36 8.97
N VAL A 6 3.44 -12.14 9.43
CA VAL A 6 2.68 -11.16 8.61
C VAL A 6 3.49 -10.69 7.41
N LEU A 7 4.76 -10.31 7.59
CA LEU A 7 5.61 -9.86 6.49
C LEU A 7 5.84 -10.97 5.45
N ALA A 8 6.01 -12.21 5.90
CA ALA A 8 6.10 -13.38 5.01
C ALA A 8 4.80 -13.58 4.21
N PHE A 9 3.63 -13.45 4.85
CA PHE A 9 2.35 -13.53 4.19
C PHE A 9 2.16 -12.44 3.12
N LEU A 10 2.50 -11.18 3.44
CA LEU A 10 2.37 -10.05 2.51
C LEU A 10 3.30 -10.18 1.30
N ASN A 11 4.54 -10.65 1.50
CA ASN A 11 5.45 -10.93 0.39
C ASN A 11 4.97 -12.09 -0.49
N ALA A 12 4.30 -13.09 0.09
CA ALA A 12 3.73 -14.21 -0.65
C ALA A 12 2.42 -13.86 -1.39
N ASN A 13 1.71 -12.81 -0.95
CA ASN A 13 0.43 -12.36 -1.48
C ASN A 13 0.47 -10.84 -1.73
N PRO A 14 1.16 -10.38 -2.80
CA PRO A 14 1.43 -8.96 -3.00
C PRO A 14 0.23 -8.14 -3.48
N ASP A 15 -0.81 -8.78 -4.00
CA ASP A 15 -2.02 -8.08 -4.43
C ASP A 15 -2.82 -7.58 -3.22
N CYS A 16 -3.05 -6.28 -3.14
CA CYS A 16 -3.82 -5.69 -2.06
C CYS A 16 -4.76 -4.59 -2.57
N HIS A 17 -5.63 -4.11 -1.68
CA HIS A 17 -6.43 -2.92 -1.91
C HIS A 17 -5.96 -1.84 -0.95
N LEU A 18 -5.57 -0.69 -1.49
CA LEU A 18 -5.18 0.47 -0.70
C LEU A 18 -6.34 1.46 -0.63
N ALA A 19 -6.73 1.78 0.60
CA ALA A 19 -7.69 2.83 0.90
C ALA A 19 -6.95 4.14 1.25
N THR A 20 -7.39 5.24 0.67
CA THR A 20 -6.97 6.61 1.00
C THR A 20 -8.22 7.48 1.23
N VAL A 21 -8.04 8.63 1.89
CA VAL A 21 -9.11 9.62 2.09
C VAL A 21 -8.59 10.98 1.64
N GLU A 22 -9.34 11.64 0.77
CA GLU A 22 -9.07 13.01 0.32
C GLU A 22 -10.23 13.89 0.82
N GLY A 23 -9.95 14.80 1.77
CA GLY A 23 -10.98 15.50 2.53
C GLY A 23 -11.88 14.53 3.32
N ASN A 24 -13.14 14.37 2.91
CA ASN A 24 -14.09 13.40 3.49
C ASN A 24 -14.57 12.36 2.45
N LYS A 25 -13.78 12.16 1.38
CA LYS A 25 -14.11 11.23 0.30
C LYS A 25 -13.19 10.01 0.34
N PRO A 26 -13.71 8.79 0.55
CA PRO A 26 -12.90 7.58 0.52
C PRO A 26 -12.59 7.16 -0.92
N HIS A 27 -11.38 6.66 -1.11
CA HIS A 27 -10.90 6.09 -2.36
C HIS A 27 -10.30 4.71 -2.09
N VAL A 28 -10.61 3.72 -2.93
CA VAL A 28 -10.03 2.37 -2.85
C VAL A 28 -9.57 1.95 -4.24
N ARG A 29 -8.40 1.31 -4.34
CA ARG A 29 -7.93 0.67 -5.58
C ARG A 29 -7.10 -0.56 -5.30
N ALA A 30 -7.10 -1.50 -6.25
CA ALA A 30 -6.14 -2.57 -6.30
C ALA A 30 -4.73 -2.02 -6.60
N ILE A 31 -3.73 -2.47 -5.85
CA ILE A 31 -2.31 -2.14 -6.06
C ILE A 31 -1.46 -3.34 -5.62
N GLY A 32 -0.31 -3.51 -6.27
CA GLY A 32 0.69 -4.50 -5.87
C GLY A 32 1.66 -3.93 -4.83
N ILE A 33 1.94 -4.72 -3.80
CA ILE A 33 3.05 -4.51 -2.89
C ILE A 33 4.35 -4.81 -3.63
N TRP A 34 5.31 -3.88 -3.60
CA TRP A 34 6.63 -4.09 -4.20
C TRP A 34 7.51 -4.99 -3.33
N ARG A 35 7.58 -4.68 -2.04
CA ARG A 35 8.28 -5.47 -1.04
C ARG A 35 7.72 -5.16 0.35
N THR A 36 7.75 -6.12 1.24
CA THR A 36 7.66 -5.85 2.69
C THR A 36 8.95 -6.28 3.38
N ASP A 37 9.44 -5.43 4.27
CA ASP A 37 10.61 -5.70 5.10
C ASP A 37 10.43 -5.10 6.50
N GLU A 38 11.49 -5.04 7.28
CA GLU A 38 11.42 -4.54 8.65
C GLU A 38 10.93 -3.08 8.75
N ASN A 39 11.12 -2.30 7.68
CA ASN A 39 10.67 -0.92 7.55
C ASN A 39 9.19 -0.78 7.18
N GLY A 40 8.51 -1.89 6.87
CA GLY A 40 7.07 -1.92 6.57
C GLY A 40 6.74 -2.33 5.14
N ILE A 41 5.66 -1.76 4.60
CA ILE A 41 5.12 -2.07 3.27
C ILE A 41 5.62 -1.01 2.28
N ILE A 42 6.33 -1.45 1.25
CA ILE A 42 6.84 -0.59 0.18
C ILE A 42 5.91 -0.73 -1.03
N LEU A 43 5.34 0.40 -1.45
CA LEU A 43 4.47 0.51 -2.63
C LEU A 43 5.15 1.36 -3.71
N GLN A 44 4.86 1.08 -4.97
CA GLN A 44 5.30 1.91 -6.09
C GLN A 44 4.09 2.59 -6.74
N THR A 45 4.16 3.91 -6.91
CA THR A 45 3.19 4.67 -7.69
C THR A 45 3.89 5.75 -8.52
N SER A 46 3.27 6.16 -9.62
CA SER A 46 3.78 7.26 -10.44
C SER A 46 3.29 8.59 -9.89
N THR A 47 4.13 9.63 -9.98
CA THR A 47 3.82 10.99 -9.53
C THR A 47 2.63 11.63 -10.23
N VAL A 48 2.27 11.15 -11.43
CA VAL A 48 1.10 11.65 -12.18
C VAL A 48 -0.23 11.07 -11.71
N LYS A 49 -0.22 9.99 -10.91
CA LYS A 49 -1.45 9.36 -10.41
C LYS A 49 -2.02 10.13 -9.24
N ASP A 50 -3.35 10.17 -9.15
CA ASP A 50 -4.01 10.80 -7.99
C ASP A 50 -3.65 10.14 -6.66
N LEU A 51 -3.33 8.84 -6.66
CA LEU A 51 -2.81 8.16 -5.47
C LEU A 51 -1.55 8.86 -4.91
N TYR A 52 -0.65 9.33 -5.76
CA TYR A 52 0.55 10.03 -5.28
C TYR A 52 0.19 11.35 -4.59
N LYS A 53 -0.74 12.11 -5.19
CA LYS A 53 -1.24 13.36 -4.59
C LYS A 53 -1.88 13.08 -3.23
N GLN A 54 -2.77 12.09 -3.16
CA GLN A 54 -3.48 11.68 -1.93
C GLN A 54 -2.56 11.17 -0.82
N LEU A 55 -1.38 10.64 -1.15
CA LEU A 55 -0.39 10.19 -0.16
C LEU A 55 0.61 11.28 0.23
N SER A 56 0.64 12.40 -0.49
CA SER A 56 1.59 13.50 -0.29
C SER A 56 0.96 14.72 0.41
N GLU A 57 -0.31 14.62 0.79
CA GLU A 57 -1.01 15.58 1.67
C GLU A 57 -0.61 15.35 3.13
#